data_AF-A0A4P9UJ93-F1
#
_entry.id   AF-A0A4P9UJ93-F1
#
_cell.length_a   1.000
_cell.length_b   1.000
_cell.length_c   1.000
_cell.angle_alpha   90.00
_cell.angle_beta   90.00
_cell.angle_gamma   90.00
#
_symmetry.space_group_name_H-M   'P 1'
#
loop_
_entity.id
_entity.type
_entity.pdbx_description
1 polymer ?
#
loop_
_entity_poly.entity_id
_entity_poly.type
_entity_poly.pdbx_seq_one_letter_code
_entity_poly.pdbx_strand_id
1 'polypeptide(L)' 'MQNLQIQLPDTINIDAQEIQMLLASKLYEKGVLSVDQAAQMAGFSIRAFMELLGRYQVSVRR' A
#
# COMPACT_ATOMS: atom_id res chain seq x y z
N MET A 1 -15.47 0.71 -7.41
CA MET A 1 -14.04 0.36 -7.44
C MET A 1 -13.51 0.62 -8.84
N GLN A 2 -12.29 1.11 -8.99
CA GLN A 2 -11.63 1.34 -10.27
C GLN A 2 -10.40 0.43 -10.37
N ASN A 3 -10.13 -0.09 -11.57
CA ASN A 3 -8.99 -0.98 -11.81
C ASN A 3 -7.87 -0.19 -12.52
N LEU A 4 -6.65 -0.34 -12.02
CA LEU A 4 -5.44 0.22 -12.61
C LEU A 4 -4.58 -0.93 -13.14
N GLN A 5 -4.20 -0.88 -14.41
CA GLN A 5 -3.32 -1.86 -15.02
C GLN A 5 -1.98 -1.20 -15.37
N ILE A 6 -0.88 -1.76 -14.87
CA ILE A 6 0.47 -1.26 -15.07
C ILE A 6 1.30 -2.37 -15.71
N GLN A 7 2.02 -2.06 -16.77
CA GLN A 7 3.02 -2.95 -17.35
C GLN A 7 4.35 -2.69 -16.66
N LEU A 8 4.92 -3.71 -16.04
CA LEU A 8 6.23 -3.65 -15.41
C LEU A 8 7.27 -4.29 -16.34
N PRO A 9 8.51 -3.79 -16.35
CA PRO A 9 9.62 -4.49 -16.98
C PRO A 9 9.80 -5.90 -16.38
N ASP A 10 10.11 -6.88 -17.24
CA ASP A 10 10.34 -8.29 -16.82
C ASP A 10 11.52 -8.44 -15.86
N THR A 11 12.36 -7.42 -15.74
CA THR A 11 13.49 -7.38 -14.79
C THR A 11 13.05 -7.13 -13.35
N ILE A 12 11.81 -6.69 -13.13
CA ILE A 12 11.29 -6.42 -11.79
C ILE A 12 10.71 -7.71 -11.22
N ASN A 13 11.40 -8.28 -10.24
CA ASN A 13 10.93 -9.41 -9.45
C ASN A 13 10.33 -8.91 -8.13
N ILE A 14 9.10 -8.38 -8.20
CA ILE A 14 8.34 -7.93 -7.03
C ILE A 14 6.97 -8.60 -7.02
N ASP A 15 6.49 -8.99 -5.84
CA ASP A 15 5.17 -9.60 -5.72
C ASP A 15 4.06 -8.54 -5.83
N ALA A 16 2.90 -8.94 -6.37
CA ALA A 16 1.73 -8.08 -6.48
C ALA A 16 1.28 -7.56 -5.11
N GLN A 17 1.40 -8.39 -4.06
CA GLN A 17 1.08 -8.00 -2.68
C GLN A 17 1.98 -6.87 -2.17
N GLU A 18 3.27 -6.91 -2.50
CA GLU A 18 4.22 -5.84 -2.13
C GLU A 18 3.91 -4.54 -2.87
N ILE A 19 3.55 -4.62 -4.16
CA ILE A 19 3.11 -3.43 -4.92
C ILE A 19 1.84 -2.84 -4.31
N GLN A 20 0.86 -3.67 -3.97
CA GLN A 20 -0.38 -3.21 -3.34
C GLN A 20 -0.11 -2.53 -1.99
N MET A 21 0.78 -3.10 -1.18
CA MET A 21 1.19 -2.50 0.10
C MET A 21 1.94 -1.17 -0.09
N LEU A 22 2.85 -1.09 -1.06
CA LEU A 22 3.57 0.15 -1.39
C LEU A 22 2.62 1.25 -1.86
N LEU A 23 1.67 0.91 -2.74
CA LEU A 23 0.72 1.89 -3.26
C LEU A 23 -0.26 2.34 -2.16
N ALA A 24 -0.80 1.41 -1.38
CA ALA A 24 -1.75 1.71 -0.30
C ALA A 24 -1.11 2.61 0.75
N SER A 25 0.11 2.27 1.17
CA SER A 25 0.85 3.04 2.16
C SER A 25 1.19 4.45 1.67
N LYS A 26 1.60 4.61 0.40
CA LYS A 26 1.87 5.94 -0.17
C LYS A 26 0.63 6.80 -0.34
N LEU A 27 -0.50 6.20 -0.69
CA LEU A 27 -1.77 6.94 -0.78
C LEU A 27 -2.31 7.33 0.60
N TYR A 28 -2.11 6.48 1.61
CA TYR A 28 -2.39 6.79 3.01
C TYR A 28 -1.49 7.93 3.53
N GLU A 29 -0.17 7.86 3.28
CA GLU A 29 0.80 8.91 3.66
C GLU A 29 0.43 10.28 3.07
N LYS A 30 -0.13 10.30 1.85
CA LYS A 30 -0.62 11.51 1.18
C LYS A 30 -2.01 11.97 1.64
N GLY A 31 -2.67 11.24 2.52
CA GLY A 31 -4.05 11.53 2.97
C GLY A 31 -5.12 11.31 1.90
N VAL A 32 -4.79 10.60 0.81
CA VAL A 32 -5.74 10.28 -0.28
C VAL A 32 -6.65 9.13 0.13
N LEU A 33 -6.11 8.14 0.84
CA LEU A 33 -6.87 7.04 1.42
C LEU A 33 -6.92 7.19 2.94
N SER A 34 -8.08 6.89 3.51
CA SER A 34 -8.21 6.62 4.94
C SER A 34 -7.57 5.26 5.29
N VAL A 35 -7.30 5.03 6.59
CA VAL A 35 -6.58 3.82 7.04
C VAL A 35 -7.32 2.53 6.71
N ASP A 36 -8.65 2.55 6.78
CA ASP A 36 -9.55 1.46 6.41
C ASP A 36 -9.51 1.18 4.91
N GLN A 37 -9.57 2.21 4.07
CA GLN A 37 -9.47 2.07 2.62
C GLN A 37 -8.09 1.56 2.18
N ALA A 38 -7.02 2.07 2.80
CA ALA A 38 -5.66 1.63 2.51
C ALA A 38 -5.43 0.18 2.93
N ALA A 39 -5.91 -0.23 4.12
CA ALA A 39 -5.86 -1.62 4.56
C ALA A 39 -6.61 -2.56 3.61
N GLN A 40 -7.81 -2.17 3.17
CA GLN A 40 -8.59 -2.93 2.20
C GLN A 40 -7.86 -3.05 0.85
N MET A 41 -7.25 -1.98 0.36
CA MET A 41 -6.51 -1.98 -0.90
C MET A 41 -5.26 -2.87 -0.84
N ALA A 42 -4.60 -2.91 0.32
CA ALA A 42 -3.45 -3.78 0.56
C ALA A 42 -3.84 -5.21 0.93
N GLY A 43 -5.13 -5.55 1.03
CA GLY A 43 -5.57 -6.91 1.39
C GLY A 43 -5.29 -7.31 2.85
N PHE A 44 -5.18 -6.33 3.75
CA PHE A 44 -4.89 -6.56 5.17
C PHE A 44 -6.05 -6.10 6.06
N SER A 45 -6.10 -6.65 7.28
CA SER A 45 -6.89 -6.02 8.34
C SER A 45 -6.28 -4.67 8.72
N ILE A 46 -7.09 -3.75 9.26
CA ILE A 46 -6.63 -2.42 9.70
C ILE A 46 -5.45 -2.53 10.69
N ARG A 47 -5.52 -3.48 11.62
CA ARG A 47 -4.43 -3.72 12.60
C ARG A 47 -3.14 -4.17 11.92
N ALA A 48 -3.23 -5.18 11.06
CA ALA A 48 -2.07 -5.69 10.34
C ALA A 48 -1.45 -4.61 9.43
N PHE A 49 -2.29 -3.83 8.74
CA PHE A 49 -1.82 -2.72 7.91
C PHE A 49 -1.02 -1.70 8.73
N MET A 50 -1.53 -1.26 9.89
CA MET A 50 -0.85 -0.30 10.76
C MET A 50 0.48 -0.84 11.32
N GLU A 51 0.53 -2.12 11.69
CA GLU A 51 1.79 -2.76 12.12
C GLU A 51 2.82 -2.81 10.98
N LEU A 52 2.36 -3.08 9.76
CA LEU A 52 3.21 -3.14 8.58
C LEU A 52 3.68 -1.74 8.12
N LEU A 53 2.91 -0.67 8.31
CA LEU A 53 3.34 0.70 7.99
C LEU A 53 4.69 1.06 8.63
N GLY A 54 4.93 0.61 9.87
CA GLY A 54 6.20 0.81 10.57
C GLY A 54 7.37 0.06 9.94
N ARG A 55 7.12 -1.05 9.23
CA ARG A 55 8.13 -1.87 8.55
C ARG A 55 8.48 -1.35 7.15
N TYR A 56 7.52 -0.74 6.44
CA TYR A 56 7.71 -0.21 5.09
C TYR A 56 8.34 1.21 5.05
N GLN A 57 8.92 1.69 6.16
CA GLN A 57 9.56 3.03 6.27
C GLN A 57 8.68 4.19 5.76
N VAL A 58 7.37 4.05 5.89
CA VAL A 58 6.43 5.11 5.53
C VAL A 58 6.58 6.17 6.61
N SER A 59 7.08 7.33 6.24
CA SER A 59 7.22 8.45 7.16
C SER A 59 5.84 8.93 7.53
N VAL A 60 5.35 8.53 8.71
CA VAL A 60 4.16 9.15 9.31
C VAL A 60 4.59 10.57 9.69
N ARG A 61 4.38 11.52 8.78
CA ARG A 61 4.64 12.93 9.10
C ARG A 61 3.66 13.35 10.18
N ARG A 62 4.24 13.78 11.31
CA ARG A 62 3.56 14.48 12.39
C ARG A 62 3.12 15.87 11.92
#